data_AF-S4S0Z1-F1
#
_entry.id   AF-S4S0Z1-F1
#
_cell.length_a   1.000
_cell.length_b   1.000
_cell.length_c   1.000
_cell.angle_alpha   90.00
_cell.angle_beta   90.00
_cell.angle_gamma   90.00
#
_symmetry.space_group_name_H-M   'P 1'
#
loop_
_entity.id
_entity.type
_entity.pdbx_description
1 polymer ?
#
loop_
_entity_poly.entity_id
_entity_poly.type
_entity_poly.pdbx_seq_one_letter_code
_entity_poly.pdbx_strand_id
1 'polypeptide(L)' 'VQKDAKYVCLANRNCPVDKRRRNRCQYCRYQKCLTVGMIKE' A
#
# COMPACT_ATOMS: atom_id res chain seq x y z
N VAL A 1 15.87 -8.43 -4.29
CA VAL A 1 14.65 -7.70 -3.87
C VAL A 1 14.90 -7.16 -2.47
N GLN A 2 14.88 -5.83 -2.26
CA GLN A 2 15.21 -5.24 -0.95
C GLN A 2 14.19 -5.69 0.09
N LYS A 3 14.65 -6.42 1.12
CA LYS A 3 13.82 -7.08 2.13
C LYS A 3 13.18 -6.14 3.16
N ASP A 4 13.47 -4.83 3.08
CA ASP A 4 13.13 -3.85 4.13
C ASP A 4 12.51 -2.56 3.57
N ALA A 5 11.73 -2.67 2.49
CA ALA A 5 10.98 -1.53 1.96
C ALA A 5 9.88 -1.11 2.97
N LYS A 6 10.22 -0.19 3.88
CA LYS A 6 9.22 0.53 4.69
C LYS A 6 8.32 1.30 3.75
N TYR A 7 7.11 0.80 3.52
CA TYR A 7 6.13 1.53 2.73
C TYR A 7 5.76 2.82 3.47
N VAL A 8 6.07 3.97 2.89
CA VAL A 8 5.71 5.29 3.43
C VAL A 8 4.69 5.94 2.50
N CYS A 9 3.64 6.52 3.08
CA CYS A 9 2.75 7.39 2.33
C CYS A 9 3.31 8.81 2.35
N LEU A 10 3.46 9.43 1.17
CA LEU A 10 3.89 10.82 1.02
C LEU A 10 2.71 11.82 1.10
N ALA A 11 1.49 11.33 1.30
CA ALA A 11 0.27 12.11 1.39
C ALA A 11 -0.48 11.77 2.69
N ASN A 12 -1.79 11.97 2.72
CA ASN A 12 -2.62 11.81 3.92
C ASN A 12 -2.99 10.34 4.28
N ARG A 13 -2.21 9.35 3.85
CA ARG A 13 -2.50 7.91 4.05
C ARG A 13 -3.86 7.42 3.53
N ASN A 14 -4.58 8.26 2.80
CA ASN A 14 -5.89 8.00 2.21
C ASN A 14 -5.84 8.06 0.67
N CYS A 15 -4.75 7.57 0.07
CA CYS A 15 -4.60 7.60 -1.38
C CYS A 15 -5.63 6.67 -2.05
N PRO A 16 -6.29 7.09 -3.14
CA PRO A 16 -7.23 6.26 -3.87
C PRO A 16 -6.51 5.09 -4.58
N VAL A 17 -6.79 3.86 -4.15
CA VAL A 17 -6.22 2.61 -4.72
C VAL A 17 -7.18 2.06 -5.78
N ASP A 18 -7.17 2.67 -6.97
CA ASP A 18 -7.90 2.25 -8.17
C ASP A 18 -7.02 1.47 -9.16
N LYS A 19 -7.60 0.78 -10.15
CA LYS A 19 -6.84 0.03 -11.18
C LYS A 19 -5.72 0.85 -11.84
N ARG A 20 -5.96 2.14 -12.14
CA ARG A 20 -4.96 3.03 -12.77
C ARG A 20 -3.95 3.64 -11.79
N ARG A 21 -4.29 3.74 -10.49
CA ARG A 21 -3.52 4.53 -9.50
C ARG A 21 -3.00 3.72 -8.31
N ARG A 22 -3.25 2.40 -8.25
CA ARG A 22 -2.81 1.50 -7.17
C ARG A 22 -1.30 1.46 -6.94
N ASN A 23 -0.49 1.81 -7.94
CA ASN A 23 0.97 1.86 -7.80
C ASN A 23 1.50 3.22 -7.32
N ARG A 24 0.64 4.24 -7.20
CA ARG A 24 1.04 5.58 -6.76
C ARG A 24 1.46 5.65 -5.30
N CYS A 25 0.86 4.80 -4.45
CA CYS A 25 1.20 4.72 -3.05
C CYS A 25 1.26 3.26 -2.61
N GLN A 26 2.50 2.76 -2.42
CA GLN A 26 2.72 1.40 -1.94
C GLN A 26 2.17 1.21 -0.52
N TYR A 27 2.25 2.23 0.35
CA TYR A 27 1.67 2.18 1.69
C TYR A 27 0.16 1.98 1.67
N CYS A 28 -0.59 2.87 1.00
CA CYS A 28 -2.06 2.74 0.97
C CYS A 28 -2.51 1.47 0.24
N ARG A 29 -1.76 1.03 -0.79
CA ARG A 29 -2.01 -0.26 -1.44
C ARG A 29 -1.82 -1.42 -0.47
N TYR A 30 -0.69 -1.48 0.22
CA TYR A 30 -0.39 -2.53 1.19
C TYR A 30 -1.38 -2.50 2.36
N GLN A 31 -1.70 -1.33 2.89
CA GLN A 31 -2.70 -1.16 3.94
C GLN A 31 -4.07 -1.66 3.50
N LYS A 32 -4.53 -1.30 2.29
CA LYS A 32 -5.81 -1.79 1.75
C LYS A 32 -5.80 -3.31 1.55
N CYS A 33 -4.68 -3.86 1.10
CA CYS A 33 -4.46 -5.31 1.00
C CYS A 33 -4.62 -5.99 2.37
N LEU A 34 -4.01 -5.45 3.42
CA LEU A 34 -4.20 -5.93 4.80
C LEU A 34 -5.65 -5.79 5.26
N THR A 35 -6.31 -4.66 4.96
CA THR A 35 -7.73 -4.43 5.30
C THR A 35 -8.67 -5.44 4.66
N VAL A 36 -8.41 -5.88 3.43
CA VAL A 36 -9.21 -6.93 2.78
C VAL A 36 -8.83 -8.35 3.21
N GLY A 37 -7.91 -8.50 4.17
CA GLY A 37 -7.53 -9.80 4.73
C GLY A 37 -6.32 -10.46 4.07
N MET A 38 -5.43 -9.73 3.39
CA MET A 38 -4.11 -10.29 3.07
C MET A 38 -3.36 -10.56 4.39
N ILE A 39 -3.04 -11.83 4.62
CA ILE A 39 -2.28 -12.27 5.78
C ILE A 39 -0.80 -11.97 5.53
N LYS A 40 -0.17 -11.28 6.48
CA LYS A 40 1.28 -11.08 6.50
C LYS A 40 1.88 -12.27 7.27
N GLU A 41 2.17 -13.35 6.55
CA GLU A 41 2.95 -14.48 7.07
C GLU A 41 4.40 -14.05 7.36
#